data_AF-A0A1Q3BI32-F1
#
_entry.id   AF-A0A1Q3BI32-F1
#
_cell.length_a   1.000
_cell.length_b   1.000
_cell.length_c   1.000
_cell.angle_alpha   90.00
_cell.angle_beta   90.00
_cell.angle_gamma   90.00
#
_symmetry.space_group_name_H-M   'P 1'
#
loop_
_entity.id
_entity.type
_entity.pdbx_description
1 polymer ?
#
loop_
_entity_poly.entity_id
_entity_poly.type
_entity_poly.pdbx_seq_one_letter_code
_entity_poly.pdbx_strand_id
1 'polypeptide(L)'
;MLIPEDQFMAQHPGPVWITVSVPNFDEGNLRGQHLEITVQSLSETIGSLKEKISGEIQLPANKQKLSGKAGFLKDNMSLAYYNVGAGEVLTLSLRERGVRKR
;
A
#
# COMPACT_ATOMS: atom_id res chain seq x y z
N MET A 1 16.91 11.41 -8.17
CA MET A 1 16.96 10.43 -9.28
C MET A 1 16.25 9.18 -8.80
N LEU A 2 15.29 8.64 -9.56
CA LEU A 2 14.65 7.36 -9.22
C LEU A 2 15.60 6.22 -9.59
N ILE A 3 15.70 5.22 -8.71
CA ILE A 3 16.51 4.03 -8.94
C ILE A 3 15.74 3.12 -9.92
N PRO A 4 16.40 2.56 -10.96
CA PRO A 4 15.78 1.57 -11.85
C PRO A 4 15.22 0.36 -11.09
N GLU A 5 14.10 -0.20 -11.54
CA GLU A 5 13.41 -1.35 -10.92
C GLU A 5 14.37 -2.53 -10.68
N ASP A 6 15.19 -2.89 -11.67
CA ASP A 6 16.17 -3.98 -11.55
C ASP A 6 17.17 -3.74 -10.41
N GLN A 7 17.64 -2.50 -10.25
CA GLN A 7 18.60 -2.13 -9.22
C GLN A 7 17.95 -2.03 -7.84
N PHE A 8 16.70 -1.58 -7.79
CA PHE A 8 15.91 -1.53 -6.56
C PHE A 8 15.59 -2.94 -6.04
N MET A 9 15.25 -3.87 -6.94
CA MET A 9 15.09 -5.29 -6.61
C MET A 9 16.41 -5.93 -6.16
N ALA A 10 17.52 -5.61 -6.82
CA ALA A 10 18.84 -6.12 -6.43
C ALA A 10 19.30 -5.62 -5.04
N GLN A 11 18.88 -4.43 -4.63
CA GLN A 11 19.15 -3.90 -3.27
C GLN A 11 18.27 -4.55 -2.19
N HIS A 12 17.14 -5.13 -2.59
CA HIS A 12 16.19 -5.78 -1.69
C HIS A 12 15.93 -7.23 -2.12
N PRO A 13 16.92 -8.14 -1.96
CA PRO A 13 16.80 -9.55 -2.36
C PRO A 13 15.90 -10.40 -1.43
N GLY A 14 15.32 -9.79 -0.40
CA GLY A 14 14.53 -10.46 0.62
C GLY A 14 13.15 -9.83 0.79
N PRO A 15 12.30 -10.44 1.65
CA PRO A 15 10.98 -9.90 1.93
C PRO A 15 11.08 -8.47 2.44
N VAL A 16 10.26 -7.60 1.87
CA VAL A 16 10.18 -6.18 2.20
C VAL A 16 8.93 -5.95 3.04
N TRP A 17 9.08 -5.13 4.08
CA TRP A 17 7.99 -4.75 4.97
C TRP A 17 7.51 -3.36 4.58
N ILE A 18 6.24 -3.27 4.23
CA ILE A 18 5.58 -2.04 3.80
C ILE A 18 4.63 -1.62 4.90
N THR A 19 4.80 -0.39 5.38
CA THR A 19 3.91 0.16 6.40
C THR A 19 2.73 0.83 5.72
N VAL A 20 1.52 0.47 6.10
CA VAL A 20 0.26 1.03 5.58
C VAL A 20 -0.44 1.75 6.73
N SER A 21 -0.44 3.08 6.67
CA SER A 21 -1.21 3.93 7.56
C SER A 21 -2.70 3.84 7.21
N VAL A 22 -3.47 3.22 8.08
CA VAL A 22 -4.93 3.13 8.01
C VAL A 22 -5.52 4.22 8.91
N PRO A 23 -6.23 5.22 8.37
CA PRO A 23 -6.87 6.24 9.19
C PRO A 23 -8.06 5.67 9.97
N ASN A 24 -8.61 6.47 10.90
CA ASN A 24 -9.75 6.06 11.71
C ASN A 24 -10.99 5.91 10.82
N PHE A 25 -11.50 4.69 10.70
CA PHE A 25 -12.73 4.36 9.99
C PHE A 25 -13.75 3.77 10.96
N ASP A 26 -14.97 4.29 10.94
CA ASP A 26 -16.08 3.76 11.72
C ASP A 26 -16.51 2.36 11.23
N GLU A 27 -16.29 2.02 9.96
CA GLU A 27 -16.47 0.67 9.42
C GLU A 27 -15.22 -0.19 9.69
N GLY A 28 -15.29 -1.11 10.67
CA GLY A 28 -14.32 -2.21 10.79
C GLY A 28 -13.32 -2.13 11.95
N ASN A 29 -13.59 -1.36 13.00
CA ASN A 29 -12.72 -1.25 14.19
C ASN A 29 -11.30 -0.67 13.87
N LEU A 30 -11.20 0.15 12.83
CA LEU A 30 -9.95 0.74 12.39
C LEU A 30 -9.77 2.08 13.10
N ARG A 31 -8.91 2.14 14.12
CA ARG A 31 -8.81 3.32 15.01
C ARG A 31 -7.71 4.31 14.62
N GLY A 32 -7.22 4.27 13.38
CA GLY A 32 -6.05 5.07 12.98
C GLY A 32 -4.74 4.37 13.34
N GLN A 33 -4.44 3.24 12.69
CA GLN A 33 -3.28 2.39 12.99
C GLN A 33 -2.38 2.18 11.77
N HIS A 34 -1.15 1.75 12.02
CA HIS A 34 -0.22 1.35 10.97
C HIS A 34 -0.22 -0.18 10.87
N LEU A 35 -0.44 -0.71 9.67
CA LEU A 35 -0.31 -2.14 9.37
C LEU A 35 1.01 -2.38 8.67
N GLU A 36 1.74 -3.39 9.10
CA GLU A 36 2.96 -3.81 8.42
C GLU A 36 2.64 -5.02 7.55
N ILE A 37 2.74 -4.84 6.24
CA ILE A 37 2.48 -5.89 5.26
C ILE A 37 3.80 -6.35 4.68
N THR A 38 4.08 -7.63 4.82
CA THR A 38 5.27 -8.25 4.25
C THR A 38 4.99 -8.68 2.81
N VAL A 39 5.72 -8.10 1.87
CA VAL A 39 5.77 -8.53 0.47
C VAL A 39 7.03 -9.34 0.23
N GLN A 40 6.91 -10.44 -0.51
CA GLN A 40 8.06 -11.30 -0.79
C GLN A 40 8.97 -10.67 -1.84
N SER A 41 8.38 -9.91 -2.76
CA SER A 41 9.10 -9.23 -3.83
C SER A 41 8.47 -7.88 -4.16
N LEU A 42 9.31 -6.92 -4.51
CA LEU A 42 8.90 -5.60 -4.99
C LEU A 42 8.30 -5.64 -6.41
N SER A 43 8.43 -6.78 -7.10
CA SER A 43 7.69 -7.08 -8.32
C SER A 43 6.21 -7.38 -8.08
N GLU A 44 5.79 -7.55 -6.81
CA GLU A 44 4.37 -7.68 -6.50
C GLU A 44 3.59 -6.43 -6.90
N THR A 45 2.35 -6.64 -7.33
CA THR A 45 1.46 -5.56 -7.72
C THR A 45 0.78 -4.95 -6.51
N ILE A 46 0.34 -3.70 -6.66
CA ILE A 46 -0.49 -3.02 -5.66
C ILE A 46 -1.79 -3.78 -5.39
N GLY A 47 -2.33 -4.48 -6.41
CA GLY A 47 -3.50 -5.35 -6.25
C GLY A 47 -3.27 -6.45 -5.20
N SER A 48 -2.16 -7.18 -5.29
CA SER A 48 -1.80 -8.22 -4.31
C SER A 48 -1.60 -7.64 -2.91
N LEU A 49 -1.00 -6.44 -2.78
CA LEU A 49 -0.86 -5.78 -1.48
C LEU A 49 -2.23 -5.46 -0.85
N LYS A 50 -3.19 -4.96 -1.64
CA LYS A 50 -4.55 -4.67 -1.16
C LYS A 50 -5.29 -5.92 -0.70
N GLU A 51 -5.09 -7.05 -1.37
CA GLU A 51 -5.68 -8.33 -0.93
C GLU A 51 -5.17 -8.75 0.45
N LYS A 52 -3.86 -8.62 0.70
CA LYS A 52 -3.28 -8.89 2.02
C LYS A 52 -3.88 -7.97 3.09
N ILE A 53 -3.93 -6.66 2.81
CA ILE A 53 -4.53 -5.68 3.71
C ILE A 53 -6.01 -6.01 3.95
N SER A 54 -6.75 -6.38 2.90
CA SER A 54 -8.16 -6.77 2.99
C SER A 54 -8.41 -7.90 3.98
N GLY A 55 -7.47 -8.84 4.12
CA GLY A 55 -7.53 -9.90 5.12
C GLY A 55 -7.35 -9.36 6.55
N GLU A 56 -6.38 -8.46 6.74
CA GLU A 56 -6.04 -7.88 8.05
C GLU A 56 -7.13 -6.95 8.60
N ILE A 57 -7.65 -6.04 7.77
CA ILE A 57 -8.66 -5.05 8.18
C ILE A 57 -10.10 -5.48 7.91
N GLN A 58 -10.30 -6.68 7.36
CA GLN A 58 -11.61 -7.19 6.91
C GLN A 58 -12.37 -6.23 5.97
N LEU A 59 -11.65 -5.37 5.25
CA LEU A 59 -12.22 -4.39 4.33
C LEU A 59 -11.96 -4.83 2.88
N PRO A 60 -12.96 -4.89 1.99
CA PRO A 60 -12.73 -5.34 0.62
C PRO A 60 -11.72 -4.48 -0.14
N ALA A 61 -10.76 -5.11 -0.83
CA ALA A 61 -9.75 -4.42 -1.67
C ALA A 61 -10.36 -3.39 -2.65
N ASN A 62 -11.56 -3.65 -3.18
CA ASN A 62 -12.29 -2.74 -4.08
C ASN A 62 -12.70 -1.41 -3.43
N LYS A 63 -12.93 -1.42 -2.11
CA LYS A 63 -13.22 -0.23 -1.31
C LYS A 63 -11.95 0.44 -0.80
N GLN A 64 -10.77 -0.16 -0.98
CA GLN A 64 -9.50 0.40 -0.54
C GLN A 64 -8.82 1.20 -1.66
N LYS A 65 -8.25 2.33 -1.29
CA LYS A 65 -7.42 3.16 -2.14
C LYS A 65 -6.07 3.36 -1.46
N LEU A 66 -5.01 2.90 -2.10
CA LEU A 66 -3.65 3.12 -1.60
C LEU A 66 -3.07 4.36 -2.25
N SER A 67 -2.37 5.15 -1.44
CA SER A 67 -1.62 6.31 -1.86
C SER A 67 -0.22 6.26 -1.27
N GLY A 68 0.77 6.57 -2.10
CA GLY A 68 2.17 6.69 -1.68
C GLY A 68 2.68 8.10 -1.96
N LYS A 69 4.00 8.25 -1.93
CA LYS A 69 4.69 9.53 -2.19
C LYS A 69 4.39 10.12 -3.57
N ALA A 70 4.15 9.26 -4.56
CA ALA A 70 3.78 9.64 -5.93
C ALA A 70 2.27 9.93 -6.12
N GLY A 71 1.46 9.82 -5.07
CA GLY A 71 0.01 9.95 -5.14
C GLY A 71 -0.70 8.59 -5.18
N PHE A 72 -1.77 8.47 -5.97
CA PHE A 72 -2.59 7.25 -5.97
C PHE A 72 -1.92 6.09 -6.70
N LEU A 73 -1.81 4.97 -6.00
CA LEU A 73 -1.23 3.74 -6.52
C LEU A 73 -2.30 2.95 -7.28
N LYS A 74 -1.94 2.50 -8.48
CA LYS A 74 -2.81 1.69 -9.35
C LYS A 74 -2.53 0.21 -9.17
N ASP A 75 -3.59 -0.59 -9.18
CA ASP A 75 -3.52 -2.04 -8.94
C ASP A 75 -2.72 -2.78 -10.01
N ASN A 76 -2.70 -2.26 -11.24
CA ASN A 76 -1.94 -2.83 -12.37
C ASN A 76 -0.44 -2.47 -12.38
N MET A 77 0.05 -1.76 -11.36
CA MET A 77 1.45 -1.33 -11.29
C MET A 77 2.17 -2.07 -10.14
N SER A 78 3.47 -2.29 -10.31
CA SER A 78 4.32 -2.93 -9.29
C SER A 78 4.72 -1.94 -8.19
N LEU A 79 5.13 -2.47 -7.04
CA LEU A 79 5.68 -1.66 -5.96
C LEU A 79 6.99 -0.99 -6.38
N ALA A 80 7.85 -1.73 -7.09
CA ALA A 80 9.10 -1.21 -7.61
C ALA A 80 8.91 -0.09 -8.65
N TYR A 81 7.84 -0.13 -9.46
CA TYR A 81 7.49 0.96 -10.38
C TYR A 81 7.28 2.30 -9.67
N TYR A 82 6.71 2.26 -8.45
CA TYR A 82 6.52 3.44 -7.61
C TYR A 82 7.67 3.65 -6.61
N ASN A 83 8.73 2.84 -6.69
CA ASN A 83 9.84 2.81 -5.74
C ASN A 83 9.39 2.65 -4.28
N VAL A 84 8.30 1.89 -4.06
CA VAL A 84 7.80 1.58 -2.71
C VAL A 84 8.67 0.48 -2.13
N GLY A 85 9.46 0.80 -1.10
CA GLY A 85 10.43 -0.11 -0.48
C GLY A 85 10.22 -0.32 1.02
N ALA A 86 11.24 -0.90 1.65
CA ALA A 86 11.28 -1.13 3.09
C ALA A 86 11.25 0.22 3.83
N GLY A 87 10.26 0.40 4.72
CA GLY A 87 10.10 1.64 5.49
C GLY A 87 9.34 2.75 4.76
N GLU A 88 8.87 2.51 3.53
CA GLU A 88 7.95 3.43 2.87
C GLU A 88 6.56 3.31 3.53
N VAL A 89 5.95 4.45 3.86
CA VAL A 89 4.60 4.49 4.45
C VAL A 89 3.56 4.80 3.38
N LEU A 90 2.67 3.84 3.12
CA LEU A 90 1.51 4.02 2.27
C LEU A 90 0.32 4.49 3.10
N THR A 91 -0.46 5.44 2.59
CA THR A 91 -1.72 5.84 3.22
C THR A 91 -2.86 5.09 2.56
N LEU A 92 -3.61 4.34 3.37
CA LEU A 92 -4.87 3.74 2.96
C LEU A 92 -5.99 4.76 3.11
N SER A 93 -6.87 4.83 2.13
CA SER A 93 -8.07 5.65 2.15
C SER A 93 -9.24 4.82 1.67
N LEU A 94 -10.43 5.05 2.22
CA LEU A 94 -11.64 4.48 1.64
C LEU A 94 -11.89 5.10 0.27
N ARG A 95 -12.25 4.27 -0.70
CA ARG A 95 -12.79 4.70 -1.98
C ARG A 95 -14.21 5.22 -1.75
N GLU A 96 -14.31 6.41 -1.17
CA GLU A 96 -15.59 7.10 -1.03
C GLU A 96 -16.03 7.70 -2.36
N ARG A 97 -17.34 7.66 -2.64
CA ARG A 97 -17.98 8.62 -3.53
C ARG A 97 -17.90 9.99 -2.84
N GLY A 98 -16.79 10.69 -3.04
CA GLY A 98 -16.52 12.08 -2.65
C GLY A 98 -17.37 12.65 -1.52
N VAL A 99 -16.93 12.48 -0.27
CA VAL A 99 -17.27 13.43 0.78
C VAL A 99 -15.99 14.13 1.22
N ARG A 100 -15.82 15.32 0.64
CA ARG A 100 -14.87 16.37 1.02
C ARG A 100 -14.84 16.49 2.55
N LYS A 101 -13.72 16.13 3.20
CA LYS A 101 -13.41 16.68 4.52
C LYS A 101 -12.60 17.96 4.31
N ARG A 102 -13.23 19.07 4.72
CA ARG A 102 -12.68 20.43 4.80
C ARG A 102 -11.52 20.51 5.77
#